data_AF-A0A9E2E6P1-F1
#
_entry.id   AF-A0A9E2E6P1-F1
#
_cell.length_a   1.000
_cell.length_b   1.000
_cell.length_c   1.000
_cell.angle_alpha   90.00
_cell.angle_beta   90.00
_cell.angle_gamma   90.00
#
_symmetry.space_group_name_H-M   'P 1'
#
loop_
_entity.id
_entity.type
_entity.pdbx_description
1 polymer ?
#
loop_
_entity_poly.entity_id
_entity_poly.type
_entity_poly.pdbx_seq_one_letter_code
_entity_poly.pdbx_strand_id
1 'polypeptide(L)'
;MELPDIYIVRSALFGTDFNMKFWLAILTIGLVIWDMRSEHRKEYLWVVGIGFLIWSGAEFILQSLGIREIGNGEFYGIMLPNLIAIPLQGIAEGAAVIIFGLFIGDRIGTKRTRAVALTLLFALVTLILARVIFQDTSAVPETASRRELFAPLPLVFLSLVIFFDVIFWFRYPAFRKRTAMAALVIFSVVTIWTVAQVSTGNRWIEIATLEEYQPAPWRLSFFAFAFDVIV
;
A
#
# COMPACT_ATOMS: atom_id res chain seq x y z
N MET A 1 -3.11 -2.90 33.16
CA MET A 1 -3.90 -3.35 32.00
C MET A 1 -2.95 -3.31 30.83
N GLU A 2 -2.52 -4.46 30.34
CA GLU A 2 -1.89 -4.54 29.02
C GLU A 2 -2.97 -4.18 27.99
N LEU A 3 -2.62 -3.32 27.04
CA LEU A 3 -3.53 -3.00 25.94
C LEU A 3 -3.64 -4.26 25.06
N PRO A 4 -4.83 -4.63 24.59
CA PRO A 4 -4.97 -5.77 23.70
C PRO A 4 -4.19 -5.52 22.41
N ASP A 5 -3.60 -6.58 21.86
CA ASP A 5 -2.89 -6.50 20.59
C ASP A 5 -3.88 -6.27 19.46
N ILE A 6 -3.57 -5.31 18.57
CA ILE A 6 -4.48 -4.86 17.52
C ILE A 6 -3.93 -5.33 16.18
N TYR A 7 -4.74 -6.11 15.46
CA TYR A 7 -4.38 -6.70 14.18
C TYR A 7 -5.20 -6.10 13.05
N ILE A 8 -4.52 -5.74 11.97
CA ILE A 8 -5.17 -5.50 10.69
C ILE A 8 -5.20 -6.79 9.90
N VAL A 9 -6.40 -7.18 9.49
CA VAL A 9 -6.65 -8.47 8.86
C VAL A 9 -7.03 -8.26 7.40
N ARG A 10 -6.53 -9.14 6.53
CA ARG A 10 -6.79 -9.15 5.09
C ARG A 10 -7.38 -10.51 4.68
N SER A 11 -8.40 -10.49 3.84
CA SER A 11 -9.01 -11.70 3.26
C SER A 11 -8.07 -12.38 2.25
N ALA A 12 -8.30 -13.66 1.94
CA ALA A 12 -7.56 -14.42 0.91
C ALA A 12 -7.54 -13.75 -0.47
N LEU A 13 -8.67 -13.18 -0.89
CA LEU A 13 -8.79 -12.44 -2.17
C LEU A 13 -7.82 -11.25 -2.29
N PHE A 14 -7.23 -10.79 -1.18
CA PHE A 14 -6.28 -9.69 -1.16
C PHE A 14 -4.90 -10.10 -0.62
N GLY A 15 -4.85 -10.98 0.37
CA GLY A 15 -3.62 -11.44 1.00
C GLY A 15 -2.77 -12.32 0.07
N THR A 16 -3.41 -13.24 -0.66
CA THR A 16 -2.73 -14.32 -1.40
C THR A 16 -2.84 -14.22 -2.92
N ASP A 17 -3.70 -13.36 -3.49
CA ASP A 17 -3.76 -13.15 -4.94
C ASP A 17 -2.63 -12.21 -5.43
N PHE A 18 -1.65 -12.78 -6.15
CA PHE A 18 -0.53 -12.04 -6.72
C PHE A 18 -0.75 -11.61 -8.18
N ASN A 19 -1.87 -11.96 -8.82
CA ASN A 19 -2.15 -11.57 -10.20
C ASN A 19 -2.20 -10.05 -10.34
N MET A 20 -2.95 -9.38 -9.46
CA MET A 20 -3.05 -7.92 -9.46
C MET A 20 -1.71 -7.27 -9.11
N LYS A 21 -0.96 -7.83 -8.15
CA LYS A 21 0.37 -7.32 -7.76
C LYS A 21 1.35 -7.38 -8.94
N PHE A 22 1.31 -8.47 -9.70
CA PHE A 22 2.11 -8.63 -10.92
C PHE A 22 1.79 -7.58 -11.98
N TRP A 23 0.51 -7.41 -12.32
CA TRP A 23 0.10 -6.41 -13.31
C TRP A 23 0.38 -4.98 -12.87
N LEU A 24 0.23 -4.67 -11.58
CA LEU A 24 0.63 -3.39 -11.00
C LEU A 24 2.14 -3.15 -11.08
N ALA A 25 2.96 -4.18 -10.85
CA ALA A 25 4.41 -4.08 -10.99
C ALA A 25 4.81 -3.79 -12.45
N ILE A 26 4.22 -4.49 -13.42
CA ILE A 26 4.44 -4.23 -14.85
C ILE A 26 4.02 -2.80 -15.21
N LEU A 27 2.82 -2.39 -14.79
CA LEU A 27 2.32 -1.04 -15.06
C LEU A 27 3.25 0.03 -14.49
N THR A 28 3.74 -0.16 -13.27
CA THR A 28 4.67 0.75 -12.60
C THR A 28 5.96 0.91 -13.39
N ILE A 29 6.56 -0.21 -13.81
CA ILE A 29 7.78 -0.20 -14.65
C ILE A 29 7.48 0.50 -15.99
N GLY A 30 6.33 0.21 -16.60
CA GLY A 30 5.88 0.84 -17.84
C GLY A 30 5.75 2.36 -17.72
N LEU A 31 5.16 2.86 -16.63
CA LEU A 31 5.04 4.29 -16.36
C LEU A 31 6.40 4.96 -16.17
N VAL A 32 7.32 4.32 -15.47
CA VAL A 32 8.69 4.83 -15.27
C VAL A 32 9.43 4.94 -16.61
N ILE A 33 9.35 3.91 -17.45
CA ILE A 33 9.96 3.91 -18.79
C ILE A 33 9.32 4.98 -19.67
N TRP A 34 8.00 5.12 -19.63
CA TRP A 34 7.29 6.13 -20.39
C TRP A 34 7.71 7.54 -19.96
N ASP A 35 7.78 7.82 -18.66
CA ASP A 35 8.21 9.11 -18.13
C ASP A 35 9.66 9.45 -18.51
N MET A 36 10.55 8.45 -18.43
CA MET A 36 11.95 8.60 -18.83
C MET A 36 12.09 8.94 -20.32
N ARG A 37 11.19 8.44 -21.18
CA ARG A 37 11.21 8.73 -22.62
C ARG A 37 10.54 10.05 -22.98
N SER A 38 9.41 10.38 -22.34
CA SER A 38 8.61 11.56 -22.71
C SER A 38 9.03 12.84 -22.01
N GLU A 39 9.44 12.75 -20.74
CA GLU A 39 9.77 13.92 -19.90
C GLU A 39 11.25 13.90 -19.43
N HIS A 40 12.04 12.90 -19.86
CA HIS A 40 13.46 12.74 -19.54
C HIS A 40 13.80 12.66 -18.04
N ARG A 41 12.83 12.30 -17.18
CA ARG A 41 13.03 12.16 -15.73
C ARG A 41 13.47 10.74 -15.40
N LYS A 42 14.70 10.60 -14.89
CA LYS A 42 15.26 9.31 -14.44
C LYS A 42 15.05 9.04 -12.96
N GLU A 43 14.59 10.03 -12.20
CA GLU A 43 14.39 9.96 -10.75
C GLU A 43 13.41 8.85 -10.36
N TYR A 44 12.38 8.60 -11.18
CA TYR A 44 11.41 7.53 -10.92
C TYR A 44 12.04 6.13 -10.92
N LEU A 45 13.14 5.92 -11.67
CA LEU A 45 13.87 4.65 -11.62
C LEU A 45 14.51 4.43 -10.25
N TRP A 46 15.08 5.49 -9.67
CA TRP A 46 15.65 5.45 -8.32
C TRP A 46 14.58 5.23 -7.27
N VAL A 47 13.42 5.88 -7.41
CA VAL A 47 12.28 5.68 -6.51
C VAL A 47 11.80 4.23 -6.53
N VAL A 48 11.67 3.62 -7.72
CA VAL A 48 11.32 2.20 -7.80
C VAL A 48 12.38 1.32 -7.15
N GLY A 49 13.66 1.52 -7.46
CA GLY A 49 14.74 0.70 -6.91
C GLY A 49 14.83 0.79 -5.38
N ILE A 50 14.80 2.01 -4.82
CA ILE A 50 14.87 2.23 -3.38
C ILE A 50 13.59 1.72 -2.69
N GLY A 51 12.41 2.07 -3.22
CA GLY A 51 11.13 1.63 -2.66
C GLY A 51 10.99 0.11 -2.68
N PHE A 52 11.43 -0.53 -3.75
CA PHE A 52 11.53 -1.98 -3.86
C PHE A 52 12.39 -2.58 -2.75
N LEU A 53 13.61 -2.07 -2.54
CA LEU A 53 14.53 -2.60 -1.55
C LEU A 53 14.01 -2.41 -0.12
N ILE A 54 13.53 -1.20 0.20
CA ILE A 54 13.02 -0.87 1.53
C ILE A 54 11.79 -1.74 1.85
N TRP A 55 10.82 -1.81 0.94
CA TRP A 55 9.57 -2.54 1.20
C TRP A 55 9.76 -4.05 1.21
N SER A 56 10.56 -4.59 0.30
CA SER A 56 10.87 -6.04 0.30
C SER A 56 11.66 -6.43 1.55
N GLY A 57 12.60 -5.59 1.98
CA GLY A 57 13.36 -5.81 3.21
C GLY A 57 12.50 -5.75 4.46
N ALA A 58 11.65 -4.73 4.57
CA ALA A 58 10.68 -4.61 5.66
C ALA A 58 9.76 -5.85 5.71
N GLU A 59 9.21 -6.25 4.57
CA GLU A 59 8.33 -7.40 4.48
C GLU A 59 9.01 -8.71 4.89
N PHE A 60 10.24 -8.93 4.44
CA PHE A 60 11.04 -10.07 4.84
C PHE A 60 11.27 -10.11 6.35
N ILE A 61 11.60 -8.97 6.97
CA ILE A 61 11.81 -8.88 8.42
C ILE A 61 10.51 -9.16 9.18
N LEU A 62 9.39 -8.56 8.77
CA LEU A 62 8.10 -8.74 9.45
C LEU A 62 7.63 -10.20 9.43
N GLN A 63 7.78 -10.89 8.29
CA GLN A 63 7.43 -12.30 8.18
C GLN A 63 8.39 -13.19 8.98
N SER A 64 9.70 -12.90 8.93
CA SER A 64 10.72 -13.68 9.65
C SER A 64 10.58 -13.57 11.18
N LEU A 65 10.05 -12.44 11.66
CA LEU A 65 9.80 -12.19 13.09
C LEU A 65 8.39 -12.60 13.55
N GLY A 66 7.54 -13.13 12.66
CA GLY A 66 6.15 -13.49 13.00
C GLY A 66 5.22 -12.30 13.26
N ILE A 67 5.69 -11.06 13.09
CA ILE A 67 4.87 -9.83 13.25
C ILE A 67 3.79 -9.76 12.16
N ARG A 68 4.05 -10.39 11.02
CA ARG A 68 3.13 -10.50 9.89
C ARG A 68 3.03 -11.95 9.44
N GLU A 69 1.82 -12.49 9.51
CA GLU A 69 1.46 -13.77 8.92
C GLU A 69 0.82 -13.53 7.55
N ILE A 70 1.31 -14.19 6.51
CA ILE A 70 0.73 -14.17 5.16
C ILE A 70 0.66 -15.61 4.67
N GLY A 71 -0.52 -16.02 4.20
CA GLY A 71 -0.67 -17.29 3.48
C GLY A 71 0.17 -17.33 2.21
N ASN A 72 0.42 -18.52 1.67
CA ASN A 72 1.21 -18.66 0.44
C ASN A 72 0.60 -17.83 -0.70
N GLY A 73 1.40 -17.00 -1.34
CA GLY A 73 0.97 -16.23 -2.50
C GLY A 73 0.72 -17.14 -3.70
N GLU A 74 -0.33 -16.87 -4.46
CA GLU A 74 -0.69 -17.61 -5.67
C GLU A 74 -0.73 -16.69 -6.90
N PHE A 75 -0.24 -17.20 -8.03
CA PHE A 75 -0.30 -16.56 -9.33
C PHE A 75 -0.95 -17.51 -10.33
N TYR A 76 -2.16 -17.18 -10.79
CA TYR A 76 -3.02 -18.03 -11.61
C TYR A 76 -3.11 -19.49 -11.09
N GLY A 77 -3.25 -19.66 -9.78
CA GLY A 77 -3.36 -20.97 -9.10
C GLY A 77 -2.02 -21.68 -8.85
N ILE A 78 -0.89 -21.05 -9.18
CA ILE A 78 0.46 -21.56 -8.88
C ILE A 78 0.99 -20.89 -7.62
N MET A 79 1.35 -21.68 -6.61
CA MET A 79 2.01 -21.15 -5.41
C MET A 79 3.36 -20.53 -5.77
N LEU A 80 3.54 -19.27 -5.37
CA LEU A 80 4.78 -18.54 -5.53
C LEU A 80 5.69 -18.75 -4.32
N PRO A 81 6.98 -19.07 -4.53
CA PRO A 81 7.94 -19.08 -3.45
C PRO A 81 8.13 -17.68 -2.89
N ASN A 82 8.39 -17.57 -1.58
CA ASN A 82 8.60 -16.28 -0.89
C ASN A 82 9.69 -15.42 -1.54
N LEU A 83 10.70 -16.06 -2.15
CA LEU A 83 11.76 -15.38 -2.89
C LEU A 83 11.24 -14.55 -4.08
N ILE A 84 10.06 -14.87 -4.63
CA ILE A 84 9.41 -14.13 -5.70
C ILE A 84 8.27 -13.26 -5.14
N ALA A 85 7.47 -13.82 -4.24
CA ALA A 85 6.33 -13.14 -3.66
C ALA A 85 6.72 -11.86 -2.91
N ILE A 86 7.75 -11.91 -2.05
CA ILE A 86 8.18 -10.74 -1.26
C ILE A 86 8.66 -9.60 -2.16
N PRO A 87 9.60 -9.81 -3.11
CA PRO A 87 9.97 -8.79 -4.10
C PRO A 87 8.80 -8.19 -4.87
N LEU A 88 7.87 -9.04 -5.32
CA LEU A 88 6.73 -8.61 -6.11
C LEU A 88 5.78 -7.72 -5.29
N GLN A 89 5.58 -8.07 -4.02
CA GLN A 89 4.87 -7.23 -3.06
C GLN A 89 5.60 -5.91 -2.78
N GLY A 90 6.94 -5.95 -2.71
CA GLY A 90 7.81 -4.77 -2.66
C GLY A 90 7.51 -3.74 -3.74
N ILE A 91 7.40 -4.19 -4.98
CA ILE A 91 7.09 -3.31 -6.10
C ILE A 91 5.62 -2.87 -6.04
N ALA A 92 4.69 -3.79 -5.84
CA ALA A 92 3.26 -3.51 -5.98
C ALA A 92 2.66 -2.69 -4.82
N GLU A 93 3.10 -2.91 -3.58
CA GLU A 93 2.57 -2.20 -2.40
C GLU A 93 3.45 -1.00 -2.01
N GLY A 94 4.78 -1.08 -2.22
CA GLY A 94 5.71 0.01 -1.90
C GLY A 94 5.94 0.97 -3.08
N ALA A 95 6.68 0.50 -4.10
CA ALA A 95 7.13 1.35 -5.18
C ALA A 95 5.98 1.91 -6.04
N ALA A 96 4.99 1.09 -6.38
CA ALA A 96 3.89 1.46 -7.26
C ALA A 96 3.07 2.63 -6.70
N VAL A 97 2.74 2.60 -5.41
CA VAL A 97 1.95 3.65 -4.74
C VAL A 97 2.68 4.99 -4.82
N ILE A 98 3.98 5.00 -4.52
CA ILE A 98 4.81 6.21 -4.59
C ILE A 98 4.92 6.71 -6.04
N ILE A 99 5.13 5.81 -7.00
CA ILE A 99 5.21 6.17 -8.42
C ILE A 99 3.88 6.75 -8.90
N PHE A 100 2.74 6.14 -8.62
CA PHE A 100 1.45 6.72 -9.00
C PHE A 100 1.24 8.10 -8.37
N GLY A 101 1.58 8.26 -7.09
CA GLY A 101 1.56 9.54 -6.38
C GLY A 101 2.38 10.62 -7.07
N LEU A 102 3.66 10.36 -7.31
CA LEU A 102 4.57 11.29 -7.99
C LEU A 102 4.13 11.54 -9.43
N PHE A 103 3.74 10.50 -10.16
CA PHE A 103 3.40 10.58 -11.58
C PHE A 103 2.18 11.47 -11.83
N ILE A 104 1.13 11.27 -11.05
CA ILE A 104 -0.11 12.08 -11.11
C ILE A 104 0.16 13.47 -10.50
N GLY A 105 0.83 13.53 -9.36
CA GLY A 105 1.15 14.78 -8.65
C GLY A 105 2.00 15.75 -9.48
N ASP A 106 2.99 15.26 -10.20
CA ASP A 106 3.84 16.07 -11.07
C ASP A 106 3.05 16.65 -12.27
N ARG A 107 1.99 15.96 -12.71
CA ARG A 107 1.22 16.32 -13.91
C ARG A 107 -0.01 17.18 -13.61
N ILE A 108 -0.67 16.99 -12.48
CA ILE A 108 -1.86 17.77 -12.12
C ILE A 108 -1.53 19.27 -11.96
N GLY A 109 -0.29 19.58 -11.57
CA GLY A 109 0.24 20.94 -11.45
C GLY A 109 0.48 21.67 -12.77
N THR A 110 0.51 20.96 -13.90
CA THR A 110 0.90 21.52 -15.21
C THR A 110 -0.28 21.46 -16.19
N LYS A 111 -0.69 22.60 -16.78
CA LYS A 111 -1.88 22.66 -17.65
C LYS A 111 -1.84 21.65 -18.82
N ARG A 112 -0.66 21.44 -19.42
CA ARG A 112 -0.45 20.52 -20.56
C ARG A 112 -0.75 19.06 -20.19
N THR A 113 -0.34 18.62 -19.00
CA THR A 113 -0.38 17.20 -18.60
C THR A 113 -1.49 16.90 -17.58
N ARG A 114 -2.21 17.92 -17.11
CA ARG A 114 -3.32 17.79 -16.15
C ARG A 114 -4.43 16.86 -16.64
N ALA A 115 -4.81 16.94 -17.92
CA ALA A 115 -5.85 16.06 -18.47
C ALA A 115 -5.45 14.59 -18.32
N VAL A 116 -4.21 14.25 -18.67
CA VAL A 116 -3.66 12.90 -18.51
C VAL A 116 -3.65 12.47 -17.04
N ALA A 117 -3.23 13.36 -16.13
CA ALA A 117 -3.23 13.08 -14.69
C ALA A 117 -4.62 12.74 -14.16
N LEU A 118 -5.63 13.54 -14.53
CA LEU A 118 -7.01 13.34 -14.11
C LEU A 118 -7.62 12.07 -14.72
N THR A 119 -7.32 11.76 -15.99
CA THR A 119 -7.75 10.50 -16.62
C THR A 119 -7.15 9.29 -15.91
N LEU A 120 -5.85 9.31 -15.58
CA LEU A 120 -5.21 8.22 -14.85
C LEU A 120 -5.77 8.06 -13.43
N LEU A 121 -5.98 9.17 -12.72
CA LEU A 121 -6.59 9.14 -11.40
C LEU A 121 -8.02 8.58 -11.46
N PHE A 122 -8.82 9.04 -12.42
CA PHE A 122 -10.19 8.55 -12.62
C PHE A 122 -10.21 7.08 -13.01
N ALA A 123 -9.32 6.63 -13.89
CA ALA A 123 -9.18 5.23 -14.27
C ALA A 123 -8.81 4.36 -13.06
N LEU A 124 -7.87 4.82 -12.22
CA LEU A 124 -7.48 4.13 -11.00
C LEU A 124 -8.67 4.01 -10.03
N VAL A 125 -9.35 5.12 -9.74
CA VAL A 125 -10.55 5.10 -8.88
C VAL A 125 -11.64 4.20 -9.45
N THR A 126 -11.88 4.26 -10.77
CA THR A 126 -12.87 3.40 -11.44
C THR A 126 -12.51 1.93 -11.32
N LEU A 127 -11.24 1.57 -11.46
CA LEU A 127 -10.77 0.19 -11.29
C LEU A 127 -10.99 -0.31 -9.84
N ILE A 128 -10.73 0.56 -8.85
CA ILE A 128 -10.98 0.25 -7.44
C ILE A 128 -12.48 0.02 -7.20
N LEU A 129 -13.33 0.92 -7.71
CA LEU A 129 -14.79 0.80 -7.56
C LEU A 129 -15.38 -0.39 -8.33
N ALA A 130 -14.89 -0.66 -9.54
CA ALA A 130 -15.29 -1.83 -10.31
C ALA A 130 -14.97 -3.11 -9.55
N ARG A 131 -13.79 -3.20 -8.91
CA ARG A 131 -13.46 -4.35 -8.06
C ARG A 131 -14.47 -4.54 -6.94
N VAL A 132 -14.91 -3.46 -6.29
CA VAL A 132 -15.94 -3.52 -5.24
C VAL A 132 -17.28 -4.02 -5.78
N ILE A 133 -17.72 -3.47 -6.91
CA ILE A 133 -19.04 -3.77 -7.50
C ILE A 133 -19.12 -5.22 -8.02
N PHE A 134 -18.05 -5.69 -8.66
CA PHE A 134 -18.01 -7.01 -9.28
C PHE A 134 -17.44 -8.10 -8.36
N GLN A 135 -17.16 -7.79 -7.10
CA GLN A 135 -16.72 -8.79 -6.15
C GLN A 135 -17.89 -9.69 -5.75
N ASP A 136 -17.68 -11.00 -5.88
CA ASP A 136 -18.59 -11.99 -5.34
C ASP A 136 -18.49 -11.99 -3.80
N THR A 137 -19.61 -11.69 -3.14
CA THR A 137 -19.72 -11.57 -1.66
C THR A 137 -20.34 -12.81 -1.02
N SER A 138 -20.55 -13.88 -1.80
CA SER A 138 -21.33 -15.05 -1.38
C SER A 138 -20.66 -15.91 -0.29
N ALA A 139 -19.40 -15.67 0.06
CA ALA A 139 -18.65 -16.42 1.08
C ALA A 139 -18.08 -15.51 2.17
N VAL A 140 -18.07 -16.02 3.41
CA VAL A 140 -17.36 -15.36 4.53
C VAL A 140 -15.88 -15.27 4.18
N PRO A 141 -15.26 -14.08 4.24
CA PRO A 141 -13.86 -13.93 3.85
C PRO A 141 -12.95 -14.74 4.79
N GLU A 142 -12.25 -15.74 4.27
CA GLU A 142 -11.22 -16.45 5.02
C GLU A 142 -10.04 -15.51 5.33
N THR A 143 -9.52 -15.62 6.56
CA THR A 143 -8.35 -14.84 6.98
C THR A 143 -7.11 -15.35 6.27
N ALA A 144 -6.43 -14.48 5.53
CA ALA A 144 -5.20 -14.84 4.83
C ALA A 144 -3.97 -14.11 5.32
N SER A 145 -4.14 -12.95 5.96
CA SER A 145 -3.01 -12.28 6.60
C SER A 145 -3.46 -11.49 7.82
N ARG A 146 -2.67 -11.60 8.89
CA ARG A 146 -2.75 -10.77 10.09
C ARG A 146 -1.45 -10.00 10.24
N ARG A 147 -1.55 -8.71 10.54
CA ARG A 147 -0.40 -7.86 10.85
C ARG A 147 -0.68 -7.09 12.12
N GLU A 148 0.19 -7.24 13.11
CA GLU A 148 0.13 -6.45 14.33
C GLU A 148 0.41 -4.97 14.00
N LEU A 149 -0.51 -4.09 14.37
CA LEU A 149 -0.46 -2.68 13.97
C LEU A 149 0.52 -1.86 14.80
N PHE A 150 0.66 -2.21 16.08
CA PHE A 150 1.44 -1.45 17.07
C PHE A 150 2.69 -2.18 17.57
N ALA A 151 3.18 -3.15 16.78
CA ALA A 151 4.44 -3.81 17.07
C ALA A 151 5.58 -2.78 17.24
N PRO A 152 6.41 -2.85 18.31
CA PRO A 152 7.39 -1.81 18.61
C PRO A 152 8.41 -1.56 17.50
N LEU A 153 8.91 -2.63 16.86
CA LEU A 153 9.95 -2.52 15.83
C LEU A 153 9.45 -1.78 14.57
N PRO A 154 8.30 -2.13 13.97
CA PRO A 154 7.68 -1.33 12.91
C PRO A 154 7.46 0.13 13.29
N LEU A 155 6.96 0.39 14.50
CA LEU A 155 6.70 1.76 14.96
C LEU A 155 7.98 2.60 15.07
N VAL A 156 9.07 2.02 15.57
CA VAL A 156 10.38 2.69 15.59
C VAL A 156 10.85 2.99 14.17
N PHE A 157 10.77 2.02 13.26
CA PHE A 157 11.15 2.22 11.87
C PHE A 157 10.33 3.33 11.18
N LEU A 158 9.01 3.29 11.31
CA LEU A 158 8.11 4.31 10.75
C LEU A 158 8.36 5.69 11.35
N SER A 159 8.62 5.77 12.65
CA SER A 159 8.98 7.02 13.33
C SER A 159 10.27 7.62 12.76
N LEU A 160 11.28 6.78 12.47
CA LEU A 160 12.53 7.22 11.85
C LEU A 160 12.32 7.73 10.42
N VAL A 161 11.48 7.04 9.62
CA VAL A 161 11.13 7.47 8.26
C VAL A 161 10.39 8.81 8.28
N ILE A 162 9.37 8.97 9.13
CA ILE A 162 8.63 10.22 9.27
C ILE A 162 9.57 11.35 9.71
N PHE A 163 10.46 11.10 10.67
CA PHE A 163 11.42 12.10 11.14
C PHE A 163 12.38 12.53 10.01
N PHE A 164 12.88 11.57 9.23
CA PHE A 164 13.69 11.85 8.05
C PHE A 164 12.93 12.70 7.03
N ASP A 165 11.68 12.34 6.71
CA ASP A 165 10.85 13.05 5.73
C ASP A 165 10.54 14.49 6.17
N VAL A 166 10.25 14.69 7.46
CA VAL A 166 10.02 16.02 8.04
C VAL A 166 11.28 16.89 7.94
N ILE A 167 12.45 16.35 8.34
CA ILE A 167 13.73 17.07 8.21
C ILE A 167 14.01 17.41 6.75
N PHE A 168 13.87 16.44 5.85
CA PHE A 168 14.07 16.62 4.42
C PHE A 168 13.17 17.73 3.86
N TRP A 169 11.88 17.70 4.22
CA TRP A 169 10.90 18.69 3.79
C TRP A 169 11.27 20.12 4.20
N PHE A 170 11.69 20.30 5.45
CA PHE A 170 12.12 21.61 5.94
C PHE A 170 13.43 22.05 5.29
N ARG A 171 14.39 21.13 5.13
CA ARG A 171 15.73 21.41 4.62
C ARG A 171 15.78 21.71 3.12
N TYR A 172 14.88 21.12 2.32
CA TYR A 172 14.89 21.20 0.86
C TYR A 172 13.57 21.78 0.31
N PRO A 173 13.38 23.12 0.38
CA PRO A 173 12.14 23.78 -0.05
C PRO A 173 11.75 23.52 -1.51
N ALA A 174 12.73 23.26 -2.38
CA ALA A 174 12.51 22.97 -3.80
C ALA A 174 11.60 21.74 -4.02
N PHE A 175 11.62 20.75 -3.12
CA PHE A 175 10.82 19.53 -3.29
C PHE A 175 9.43 19.61 -2.64
N ARG A 176 9.15 20.62 -1.80
CA ARG A 176 7.91 20.69 -0.99
C ARG A 176 6.64 20.61 -1.82
N LYS A 177 6.54 21.41 -2.88
CA LYS A 177 5.34 21.39 -3.72
C LYS A 177 5.12 20.02 -4.34
N ARG A 178 6.18 19.42 -4.88
CA ARG A 178 6.13 18.12 -5.55
C ARG A 178 5.72 17.00 -4.60
N THR A 179 6.38 16.95 -3.44
CA THR A 179 6.12 15.96 -2.40
C THR A 179 4.75 16.17 -1.75
N ALA A 180 4.25 17.41 -1.61
CA ALA A 180 2.87 17.70 -1.17
C ALA A 180 1.83 17.11 -2.12
N MET A 181 2.02 17.36 -3.42
CA MET A 181 1.08 16.88 -4.44
C MET A 181 1.08 15.36 -4.52
N ALA A 182 2.25 14.73 -4.41
CA ALA A 182 2.35 13.28 -4.36
C ALA A 182 1.65 12.71 -3.11
N ALA A 183 1.90 13.28 -1.93
CA ALA A 183 1.26 12.85 -0.68
C ALA A 183 -0.27 12.99 -0.76
N LEU A 184 -0.79 14.10 -1.29
CA LEU A 184 -2.23 14.31 -1.47
C LEU A 184 -2.86 13.25 -2.39
N VAL A 185 -2.19 12.91 -3.50
CA VAL A 185 -2.67 11.84 -4.40
C VAL A 185 -2.65 10.49 -3.69
N ILE A 186 -1.55 10.16 -3.01
CA ILE A 186 -1.39 8.89 -2.29
C ILE A 186 -2.47 8.76 -1.22
N PHE A 187 -2.63 9.76 -0.35
CA PHE A 187 -3.68 9.75 0.69
C PHE A 187 -5.07 9.58 0.09
N SER A 188 -5.37 10.26 -1.02
CA SER A 188 -6.67 10.14 -1.69
C SER A 188 -6.91 8.70 -2.18
N VAL A 189 -5.93 8.12 -2.88
CA VAL A 189 -6.03 6.77 -3.44
C VAL A 189 -6.09 5.71 -2.35
N VAL A 190 -5.21 5.80 -1.35
CA VAL A 190 -5.14 4.84 -0.22
C VAL A 190 -6.40 4.93 0.65
N THR A 191 -6.95 6.12 0.86
CA THR A 191 -8.25 6.28 1.56
C THR A 191 -9.37 5.58 0.80
N ILE A 192 -9.51 5.85 -0.50
CA ILE A 192 -10.55 5.23 -1.34
C ILE A 192 -10.37 3.71 -1.36
N TRP A 193 -9.14 3.24 -1.50
CA TRP A 193 -8.82 1.82 -1.45
C TRP A 193 -9.21 1.18 -0.12
N THR A 194 -8.82 1.79 1.01
CA THR A 194 -9.12 1.25 2.34
C THR A 194 -10.64 1.20 2.58
N VAL A 195 -11.37 2.25 2.22
CA VAL A 195 -12.84 2.25 2.31
C VAL A 195 -13.46 1.14 1.45
N ALA A 196 -12.99 0.97 0.21
CA ALA A 196 -13.42 -0.09 -0.68
C ALA A 196 -13.18 -1.49 -0.08
N GLN A 197 -12.00 -1.75 0.47
CA GLN A 197 -11.64 -3.04 1.06
C GLN A 197 -12.44 -3.34 2.34
N VAL A 198 -12.70 -2.32 3.18
CA VAL A 198 -13.53 -2.48 4.37
C VAL A 198 -14.99 -2.72 4.00
N SER A 199 -15.51 -1.99 3.01
CA SER A 199 -16.91 -2.13 2.56
C SER A 199 -17.24 -3.49 1.94
N THR A 200 -16.21 -4.19 1.43
CA THR A 200 -16.33 -5.52 0.82
C THR A 200 -15.99 -6.66 1.78
N GLY A 201 -15.68 -6.35 3.05
CA GLY A 201 -15.27 -7.36 4.03
C GLY A 201 -13.86 -7.91 3.80
N ASN A 202 -13.09 -7.40 2.84
CA ASN A 202 -11.73 -7.87 2.57
C ASN A 202 -10.72 -7.38 3.61
N ARG A 203 -11.08 -6.39 4.41
CA ARG A 203 -10.21 -5.80 5.43
C ARG A 203 -11.00 -5.45 6.68
N TRP A 204 -10.55 -5.94 7.83
CA TRP A 204 -11.15 -5.67 9.13
C TRP A 204 -10.06 -5.59 10.22
N ILE A 205 -10.49 -5.23 11.43
CA ILE A 205 -9.60 -5.11 12.59
C ILE A 205 -10.03 -6.15 13.64
N GLU A 206 -9.04 -6.87 14.15
CA GLU A 206 -9.20 -7.82 15.26
C GLU A 206 -8.41 -7.34 16.46
N ILE A 207 -8.88 -7.69 17.65
CA ILE A 207 -8.13 -7.60 18.90
C ILE A 207 -7.82 -9.02 19.37
N ALA A 208 -6.60 -9.25 19.85
CA ALA A 208 -6.26 -10.48 20.57
C ALA A 208 -6.32 -10.21 22.08
N THR A 209 -7.14 -10.97 22.77
CA THR A 209 -7.17 -11.03 24.24
C THR A 209 -7.03 -12.48 24.64
N LEU A 210 -5.96 -12.83 25.37
CA LEU A 210 -5.69 -14.21 25.80
C LEU A 210 -5.69 -15.21 24.62
N GLU A 211 -5.07 -14.83 23.50
CA GLU A 211 -4.97 -15.62 22.24
C GLU A 211 -6.29 -15.89 21.49
N GLU A 212 -7.42 -15.32 21.94
CA GLU A 212 -8.66 -15.32 21.16
C GLU A 212 -8.77 -14.04 20.31
N TYR A 213 -8.98 -14.23 19.00
CA TYR A 213 -9.22 -13.14 18.05
C TYR A 213 -10.69 -12.74 18.05
N GLN A 214 -10.96 -11.48 18.33
CA GLN A 214 -12.31 -10.93 18.32
C GLN A 214 -12.40 -9.68 17.45
N PRO A 215 -13.54 -9.40 16.80
CA PRO A 215 -13.74 -8.17 16.05
C PRO A 215 -13.56 -6.94 16.95
N ALA A 216 -12.77 -5.97 16.48
CA ALA A 216 -12.55 -4.75 17.24
C ALA A 216 -13.80 -3.83 17.24
N PRO A 217 -14.05 -3.08 18.33
CA PRO A 217 -15.10 -2.07 18.38
C PRO A 217 -14.92 -1.01 17.28
N TRP A 218 -16.01 -0.52 16.69
CA TRP A 218 -15.97 0.36 15.52
C TRP A 218 -15.07 1.61 15.67
N ARG A 219 -14.97 2.18 16.87
CA ARG A 219 -14.09 3.34 17.16
C ARG A 219 -12.63 2.99 17.02
N LEU A 220 -12.25 1.82 17.54
CA LEU A 220 -10.89 1.30 17.46
C LEU A 220 -10.56 0.96 16.01
N SER A 221 -11.51 0.34 15.30
CA SER A 221 -11.35 0.02 13.89
C SER A 221 -11.13 1.28 13.05
N PHE A 222 -11.92 2.34 13.28
CA PHE A 222 -11.74 3.62 12.61
C PHE A 222 -10.37 4.23 12.87
N PHE A 223 -9.92 4.25 14.13
CA PHE A 223 -8.59 4.74 14.49
C PHE A 223 -7.47 3.94 13.83
N ALA A 224 -7.56 2.61 13.87
CA ALA A 224 -6.60 1.70 13.25
C ALA A 224 -6.50 1.90 11.72
N PHE A 225 -7.64 2.08 11.04
CA PHE A 225 -7.63 2.39 9.60
C PHE A 225 -7.11 3.78 9.29
N ALA A 226 -7.44 4.79 10.10
CA ALA A 226 -6.88 6.13 9.93
C ALA A 226 -5.35 6.13 10.09
N PHE A 227 -4.84 5.39 11.08
CA PHE A 227 -3.40 5.19 11.27
C PHE A 227 -2.77 4.52 10.04
N ASP A 228 -3.34 3.43 9.54
CA ASP A 228 -2.84 2.70 8.36
C ASP A 228 -2.90 3.48 7.04
N VAL A 229 -3.79 4.47 6.92
CA VAL A 229 -3.83 5.36 5.74
C VAL A 229 -2.75 6.44 5.81
N ILE A 230 -2.40 6.88 7.01
CA ILE A 230 -1.45 7.98 7.24
C ILE A 230 0.01 7.47 7.20
N VAL A 231 0.23 6.26 7.71
CA VAL A 231 1.54 5.67 7.99
C VAL A 231 1.84 4.53 7.01
#